data_AF-A0A970F4G1-F1
#
_entry.id   AF-A0A970F4G1-F1
#
_cell.length_a   1.000
_cell.length_b   1.000
_cell.length_c   1.000
_cell.angle_alpha   90.00
_cell.angle_beta   90.00
_cell.angle_gamma   90.00
#
_symmetry.space_group_name_H-M   'P 1'
#
loop_
_entity.id
_entity.type
_entity.pdbx_description
1 polymer ?
#
loop_
_entity_poly.entity_id
_entity_poly.type
_entity_poly.pdbx_seq_one_letter_code
_entity_poly.pdbx_strand_id
1 'polypeptide(L)'
;MKSKLVVSHINKISEVDPRLYGSFIEHMGRAVYGGIYQPNHPTANKDGFRKDVIELVKELNIPLVRYPGGNFLSGYNWEDGVGPVEERPKRLDLAWKTLETNEVGLHEFYEWTKETQTEINMAVNLGTRGIDAARNLVEYCNFEGGTYWSDLRKKNGHDEPFGIKTWCLGNEMDGPWQIGHKTADEYGRLAEETAKAMKLVDDSIELVLCGSSN
;
A
#
# COMPACT_ATOMS: atom_id res chain seq x y z
N MET A 1 -13.96 35.43 27.57
CA MET A 1 -13.58 36.01 26.27
C MET A 1 -14.74 35.76 25.30
N LYS A 2 -15.13 36.72 24.44
CA LYS A 2 -16.21 36.53 23.44
C LYS A 2 -15.60 36.44 22.04
N SER A 3 -16.00 35.45 21.25
CA SER A 3 -15.56 35.22 19.86
C SER A 3 -16.77 35.19 18.91
N LYS A 4 -16.54 35.45 17.61
CA LYS A 4 -17.57 35.47 16.56
C LYS A 4 -17.12 34.60 15.37
N LEU A 5 -18.00 33.72 14.90
CA LEU A 5 -17.85 32.89 13.70
C LEU A 5 -18.94 33.26 12.69
N VAL A 6 -18.60 33.31 11.40
CA VAL A 6 -19.56 33.50 10.30
C VAL A 6 -19.47 32.31 9.36
N VAL A 7 -20.60 31.63 9.14
CA VAL A 7 -20.71 30.50 8.21
C VAL A 7 -21.65 30.93 7.08
N SER A 8 -21.19 30.81 5.83
CA SER A 8 -21.92 31.29 4.66
C SER A 8 -21.78 30.32 3.49
N HIS A 9 -22.91 29.96 2.85
CA HIS A 9 -22.94 29.02 1.72
C HIS A 9 -22.35 29.60 0.43
N ILE A 10 -22.21 30.92 0.32
CA ILE A 10 -21.56 31.58 -0.83
C ILE A 10 -20.03 31.59 -0.72
N ASN A 11 -19.47 31.37 0.48
CA ASN A 11 -18.02 31.33 0.72
C ASN A 11 -17.52 29.87 0.75
N LYS A 12 -17.83 29.09 -0.28
CA LYS A 12 -17.37 27.70 -0.40
C LYS A 12 -15.90 27.67 -0.81
N ILE A 13 -15.08 26.85 -0.14
CA ILE A 13 -13.68 26.61 -0.50
C ILE A 13 -13.62 25.59 -1.64
N SER A 14 -14.05 24.35 -1.38
CA SER A 14 -14.11 23.26 -2.36
C SER A 14 -15.11 22.20 -1.91
N GLU A 15 -15.34 21.19 -2.75
CA GLU A 15 -15.86 19.91 -2.29
C GLU A 15 -14.75 19.15 -1.55
N VAL A 16 -15.12 18.38 -0.53
CA VAL A 16 -14.16 17.59 0.25
C VAL A 16 -14.06 16.22 -0.42
N ASP A 17 -12.89 15.90 -0.95
CA ASP A 17 -12.59 14.55 -1.44
C ASP A 17 -12.59 13.58 -0.24
N PRO A 18 -13.39 12.51 -0.25
CA PRO A 18 -13.43 11.54 0.85
C PRO A 18 -12.06 10.97 1.20
N ARG A 19 -11.13 10.85 0.23
CA ARG A 19 -9.76 10.33 0.44
C ARG A 19 -8.95 11.15 1.44
N LEU A 20 -9.38 12.37 1.76
CA LEU A 20 -8.84 13.16 2.87
C LEU A 20 -8.96 12.44 4.23
N TYR A 21 -9.94 11.55 4.38
CA TYR A 21 -10.17 10.73 5.56
C TYR A 21 -9.48 9.35 5.50
N GLY A 22 -8.48 9.20 4.63
CA GLY A 22 -7.70 7.98 4.50
C GLY A 22 -6.87 7.64 5.75
N SER A 23 -6.36 6.41 5.78
CA SER A 23 -5.48 5.90 6.83
C SER A 23 -4.28 5.17 6.22
N PHE A 24 -3.52 4.48 7.06
CA PHE A 24 -2.24 3.90 6.69
C PHE A 24 -1.93 2.66 7.52
N ILE A 25 -1.58 1.56 6.85
CA ILE A 25 -1.08 0.33 7.46
C ILE A 25 0.32 0.03 6.90
N GLU A 26 1.29 -0.03 7.80
CA GLU A 26 2.65 -0.48 7.49
C GLU A 26 2.91 -1.85 8.11
N HIS A 27 3.78 -2.63 7.48
CA HIS A 27 4.46 -3.74 8.14
C HIS A 27 5.43 -3.23 9.23
N MET A 28 4.86 -2.67 10.30
CA MET A 28 5.58 -2.05 11.42
C MET A 28 4.97 -2.49 12.75
N GLY A 29 5.82 -3.05 13.62
CA GLY A 29 5.45 -3.44 14.97
C GLY A 29 4.27 -4.41 14.99
N ARG A 30 3.10 -3.92 15.46
CA ARG A 30 1.87 -4.71 15.61
C ARG A 30 0.72 -4.24 14.73
N ALA A 31 0.98 -3.41 13.72
CA ALA A 31 -0.09 -2.94 12.82
C ALA A 31 -0.71 -4.12 12.04
N VAL A 32 0.14 -4.95 11.42
CA VAL A 32 -0.28 -6.20 10.76
C VAL A 32 -0.40 -7.33 11.77
N TYR A 33 0.75 -7.83 12.25
CA TYR A 33 0.82 -9.00 13.13
C TYR A 33 0.40 -8.69 14.56
N GLY A 34 -0.71 -9.29 15.00
CA GLY A 34 -1.33 -8.99 16.29
C GLY A 34 -2.15 -7.69 16.30
N GLY A 35 -2.32 -7.06 15.12
CA GLY A 35 -3.21 -5.93 14.87
C GLY A 35 -4.38 -6.38 14.01
N ILE A 36 -4.34 -6.08 12.70
CA ILE A 36 -5.40 -6.52 11.77
C ILE A 36 -5.41 -8.04 11.59
N TYR A 37 -4.25 -8.71 11.66
CA TYR A 37 -4.09 -10.15 11.42
C TYR A 37 -3.59 -10.87 12.68
N GLN A 38 -4.38 -11.82 13.17
CA GLN A 38 -4.06 -12.65 14.33
C GLN A 38 -4.88 -13.96 14.29
N PRO A 39 -4.41 -15.01 13.59
CA PRO A 39 -5.19 -16.23 13.30
C PRO A 39 -5.77 -16.94 14.53
N ASN A 40 -5.04 -16.92 15.65
CA ASN A 40 -5.45 -17.58 16.89
C ASN A 40 -6.32 -16.69 17.80
N HIS A 41 -6.74 -15.51 17.36
CA HIS A 41 -7.58 -14.62 18.16
C HIS A 41 -9.04 -15.11 18.18
N PRO A 42 -9.79 -15.02 19.30
CA PRO A 42 -11.18 -15.51 19.37
C PRO A 42 -12.15 -14.87 18.35
N THR A 43 -11.82 -13.66 17.87
CA THR A 43 -12.62 -12.92 16.88
C THR A 43 -12.10 -13.05 15.44
N ALA A 44 -11.06 -13.85 15.19
CA ALA A 44 -10.52 -14.01 13.85
C ALA A 44 -11.57 -14.58 12.89
N ASN A 45 -11.58 -14.11 11.64
CA ASN A 45 -12.31 -14.74 10.54
C ASN A 45 -11.53 -15.96 10.02
N LYS A 46 -12.06 -16.61 8.98
CA LYS A 46 -11.41 -17.79 8.36
C LYS A 46 -10.02 -17.51 7.77
N ASP A 47 -9.75 -16.26 7.43
CA ASP A 47 -8.50 -15.81 6.81
C ASP A 47 -7.53 -15.23 7.85
N GLY A 48 -7.86 -15.33 9.15
CA GLY A 48 -7.00 -14.91 10.26
C GLY A 48 -7.09 -13.43 10.65
N PHE A 49 -7.94 -12.65 9.99
CA PHE A 49 -8.15 -11.23 10.32
C PHE A 49 -9.13 -11.04 11.47
N ARG A 50 -8.82 -10.10 12.36
CA ARG A 50 -9.63 -9.80 13.54
C ARG A 50 -10.92 -9.06 13.17
N LYS A 51 -12.07 -9.73 13.30
CA LYS A 51 -13.39 -9.13 12.99
C LYS A 51 -13.72 -7.91 13.85
N ASP A 52 -13.33 -7.91 15.11
CA ASP A 52 -13.52 -6.76 15.99
C ASP A 52 -12.69 -5.53 15.56
N VAL A 53 -11.52 -5.72 14.94
CA VAL A 53 -10.76 -4.63 14.32
C VAL A 53 -11.41 -4.17 13.02
N ILE A 54 -11.89 -5.12 12.20
CA ILE A 54 -12.59 -4.81 10.94
C ILE A 54 -13.81 -3.92 11.20
N GLU A 55 -14.65 -4.25 12.19
CA GLU A 55 -15.83 -3.44 12.51
C GLU A 55 -15.45 -2.04 13.00
N LEU A 56 -14.40 -1.89 13.81
CA LEU A 56 -13.90 -0.57 14.21
C LEU A 56 -13.40 0.26 13.03
N VAL A 57 -12.76 -0.35 12.03
CA VAL A 57 -12.32 0.35 10.82
C VAL A 57 -13.51 0.80 9.97
N LYS A 58 -14.55 -0.04 9.84
CA LYS A 58 -15.79 0.36 9.15
C LYS A 58 -16.48 1.53 9.82
N GLU A 59 -16.54 1.55 11.15
CA GLU A 59 -17.14 2.67 11.91
C GLU A 59 -16.47 4.02 11.62
N LEU A 60 -15.17 4.00 11.30
CA LEU A 60 -14.41 5.19 10.94
C LEU A 60 -14.65 5.66 9.49
N ASN A 61 -15.32 4.86 8.66
CA ASN A 61 -15.56 5.14 7.24
C ASN A 61 -14.29 5.53 6.47
N ILE A 62 -13.20 4.79 6.69
CA ILE A 62 -11.92 5.03 6.00
C ILE A 62 -12.08 4.66 4.52
N PRO A 63 -11.91 5.59 3.56
CA PRO A 63 -12.13 5.27 2.15
C PRO A 63 -10.86 4.73 1.46
N LEU A 64 -9.68 5.03 1.99
CA LEU A 64 -8.40 4.72 1.35
C LEU A 64 -7.34 4.38 2.41
N VAL A 65 -6.61 3.30 2.22
CA VAL A 65 -5.52 2.88 3.12
C VAL A 65 -4.22 2.74 2.34
N ARG A 66 -3.18 3.47 2.75
CA ARG A 66 -1.82 3.30 2.22
C ARG A 66 -1.22 1.96 2.69
N TYR A 67 -0.51 1.24 1.82
CA TYR A 67 0.12 -0.08 2.09
C TYR A 67 1.24 -0.38 1.06
N PRO A 68 2.27 -1.24 1.32
CA PRO A 68 2.63 -1.94 2.57
C PRO A 68 3.46 -1.12 3.54
N GLY A 69 3.72 0.15 3.23
CA GLY A 69 4.46 0.94 4.19
C GLY A 69 4.77 2.37 3.82
N GLY A 70 5.55 2.89 4.76
CA GLY A 70 6.50 3.97 4.70
C GLY A 70 7.88 3.33 4.62
N ASN A 71 8.69 3.39 5.68
CA ASN A 71 10.10 2.98 5.63
C ASN A 71 10.31 1.50 5.24
N PHE A 72 9.44 0.58 5.70
CA PHE A 72 9.49 -0.86 5.38
C PHE A 72 9.59 -1.12 3.87
N LEU A 73 8.81 -0.36 3.09
CA LEU A 73 8.70 -0.52 1.65
C LEU A 73 10.05 -0.43 0.93
N SER A 74 10.93 0.45 1.40
CA SER A 74 12.18 0.79 0.71
C SER A 74 13.18 -0.36 0.63
N GLY A 75 12.97 -1.43 1.42
CA GLY A 75 13.73 -2.68 1.36
C GLY A 75 12.92 -3.90 0.92
N TYR A 76 11.64 -3.73 0.57
CA TYR A 76 10.68 -4.82 0.38
C TYR A 76 10.64 -5.36 -1.07
N ASN A 77 10.54 -6.68 -1.22
CA ASN A 77 10.21 -7.32 -2.50
C ASN A 77 8.78 -7.84 -2.44
N TRP A 78 7.89 -7.30 -3.26
CA TRP A 78 6.47 -7.66 -3.26
C TRP A 78 6.22 -9.13 -3.59
N GLU A 79 7.12 -9.75 -4.36
CA GLU A 79 7.06 -11.16 -4.72
C GLU A 79 7.21 -12.08 -3.50
N ASP A 80 7.90 -11.62 -2.45
CA ASP A 80 8.06 -12.38 -1.21
C ASP A 80 6.72 -12.52 -0.45
N GLY A 81 5.71 -11.68 -0.76
CA GLY A 81 4.39 -11.65 -0.13
C GLY A 81 3.26 -12.24 -0.98
N VAL A 82 3.54 -12.98 -2.04
CA VAL A 82 2.49 -13.61 -2.88
C VAL A 82 2.78 -15.09 -3.11
N GLY A 83 1.76 -15.84 -3.52
CA GLY A 83 1.86 -17.29 -3.72
C GLY A 83 1.68 -18.09 -2.42
N PRO A 84 1.95 -19.40 -2.44
CA PRO A 84 1.75 -20.26 -1.28
C PRO A 84 2.55 -19.77 -0.06
N VAL A 85 1.88 -19.59 1.07
CA VAL A 85 2.45 -18.97 2.28
C VAL A 85 3.67 -19.75 2.79
N GLU A 86 3.66 -21.06 2.64
CA GLU A 86 4.74 -21.97 3.02
C GLU A 86 6.03 -21.80 2.19
N GLU A 87 5.94 -21.21 1.00
CA GLU A 87 7.08 -20.92 0.13
C GLU A 87 7.62 -19.49 0.33
N ARG A 88 6.89 -18.63 1.07
CA ARG A 88 7.27 -17.23 1.29
C ARG A 88 8.48 -17.13 2.22
N PRO A 89 9.52 -16.37 1.85
CA PRO A 89 10.73 -16.26 2.65
C PRO A 89 10.52 -15.33 3.84
N LYS A 90 11.16 -15.66 4.97
CA LYS A 90 11.34 -14.68 6.05
C LYS A 90 12.44 -13.69 5.67
N ARG A 91 12.22 -12.40 5.90
CA ARG A 91 13.17 -11.32 5.58
C ARG A 91 13.51 -10.52 6.83
N LEU A 92 14.73 -9.99 6.87
CA LEU A 92 15.07 -8.95 7.85
C LEU A 92 14.54 -7.62 7.32
N ASP A 93 13.59 -7.04 8.03
CA ASP A 93 13.23 -5.65 7.82
C ASP A 93 14.26 -4.76 8.51
N LEU A 94 15.02 -4.02 7.71
CA LEU A 94 16.08 -3.14 8.19
C LEU A 94 15.53 -1.80 8.70
N ALA A 95 14.31 -1.39 8.30
CA ALA A 95 13.70 -0.16 8.74
C ALA A 95 13.33 -0.24 10.23
N TRP A 96 12.67 -1.33 10.63
CA TRP A 96 12.22 -1.52 12.02
C TRP A 96 13.02 -2.56 12.79
N LYS A 97 14.06 -3.15 12.18
CA LYS A 97 14.94 -4.16 12.79
C LYS A 97 14.17 -5.38 13.29
N THR A 98 13.22 -5.84 12.48
CA THR A 98 12.33 -6.96 12.77
C THR A 98 12.52 -8.08 11.76
N LEU A 99 11.96 -9.26 12.07
CA LEU A 99 11.82 -10.35 11.12
C LEU A 99 10.41 -10.27 10.52
N GLU A 100 10.34 -10.05 9.20
CA GLU A 100 9.11 -10.09 8.42
C GLU A 100 8.87 -11.54 7.95
N THR A 101 7.69 -12.09 8.24
CA THR A 101 7.33 -13.47 7.88
C THR A 101 6.70 -13.58 6.50
N ASN A 102 6.17 -12.47 5.97
CA ASN A 102 5.40 -12.39 4.73
C ASN A 102 4.12 -13.24 4.72
N GLU A 103 3.62 -13.63 5.90
CA GLU A 103 2.33 -14.34 6.02
C GLU A 103 1.16 -13.51 5.52
N VAL A 104 1.25 -12.18 5.62
CA VAL A 104 0.30 -11.24 5.01
C VAL A 104 1.08 -10.51 3.93
N GLY A 105 0.59 -10.58 2.70
CA GLY A 105 1.06 -9.74 1.61
C GLY A 105 -0.10 -9.15 0.85
N LEU A 106 0.11 -8.92 -0.45
CA LEU A 106 -0.84 -8.20 -1.31
C LEU A 106 -2.24 -8.82 -1.32
N HIS A 107 -2.33 -10.14 -1.50
CA HIS A 107 -3.62 -10.83 -1.65
C HIS A 107 -4.41 -10.77 -0.34
N GLU A 108 -3.76 -11.10 0.77
CA GLU A 108 -4.41 -11.10 2.08
C GLU A 108 -4.85 -9.68 2.47
N PHE A 109 -4.01 -8.67 2.23
CA PHE A 109 -4.38 -7.27 2.48
C PHE A 109 -5.54 -6.81 1.59
N TYR A 110 -5.57 -7.23 0.32
CA TYR A 110 -6.69 -6.93 -0.57
C TYR A 110 -8.00 -7.52 -0.04
N GLU A 111 -8.04 -8.78 0.39
CA GLU A 111 -9.24 -9.37 0.98
C GLU A 111 -9.68 -8.62 2.26
N TRP A 112 -8.73 -8.20 3.09
CA TRP A 112 -9.02 -7.36 4.25
C TRP A 112 -9.65 -6.01 3.87
N THR A 113 -9.23 -5.41 2.74
CA THR A 113 -9.85 -4.17 2.24
C THR A 113 -11.30 -4.36 1.77
N LYS A 114 -11.63 -5.54 1.21
CA LYS A 114 -13.01 -5.89 0.85
C LYS A 114 -13.90 -5.97 2.08
N GLU A 115 -13.40 -6.57 3.16
CA GLU A 115 -14.15 -6.65 4.41
C GLU A 115 -14.30 -5.28 5.07
N THR A 116 -13.30 -4.40 5.00
CA THR A 116 -13.37 -3.06 5.60
C THR A 116 -14.01 -1.98 4.72
N GLN A 117 -14.36 -2.32 3.47
CA GLN A 117 -14.90 -1.38 2.48
C GLN A 117 -13.95 -0.20 2.21
N THR A 118 -12.65 -0.49 2.19
CA THR A 118 -11.59 0.48 1.92
C THR A 118 -10.97 0.22 0.54
N GLU A 119 -10.38 1.24 -0.07
CA GLU A 119 -9.50 1.08 -1.23
C GLU A 119 -8.03 1.07 -0.82
N ILE A 120 -7.16 0.55 -1.69
CA ILE A 120 -5.71 0.52 -1.46
C ILE A 120 -5.04 1.70 -2.18
N ASN A 121 -4.20 2.44 -1.45
CA ASN A 121 -3.15 3.28 -2.01
C ASN A 121 -1.82 2.51 -1.94
N MET A 122 -1.43 1.88 -3.05
CA MET A 122 -0.30 0.95 -3.08
C MET A 122 1.03 1.69 -3.27
N ALA A 123 2.02 1.40 -2.45
CA ALA A 123 3.35 1.99 -2.60
C ALA A 123 4.33 1.01 -3.26
N VAL A 124 5.15 1.49 -4.19
CA VAL A 124 6.18 0.68 -4.89
C VAL A 124 7.58 0.95 -4.34
N ASN A 125 8.41 -0.07 -4.20
CA ASN A 125 9.77 0.08 -3.68
C ASN A 125 10.67 0.82 -4.69
N LEU A 126 11.08 2.04 -4.34
CA LEU A 126 12.10 2.83 -5.05
C LEU A 126 13.38 3.05 -4.22
N GLY A 127 13.53 2.35 -3.09
CA GLY A 127 14.76 2.33 -2.30
C GLY A 127 15.80 1.41 -2.92
N THR A 128 15.60 0.09 -2.75
CA THR A 128 16.47 -0.96 -3.31
C THR A 128 16.04 -1.48 -4.67
N ARG A 129 14.84 -1.10 -5.14
CA ARG A 129 14.29 -1.48 -6.45
C ARG A 129 14.00 -0.25 -7.31
N GLY A 130 13.20 -0.41 -8.35
CA GLY A 130 12.95 0.65 -9.32
C GLY A 130 11.91 0.28 -10.38
N ILE A 131 12.09 0.87 -11.56
CA ILE A 131 11.13 0.89 -12.68
C ILE A 131 10.56 -0.51 -13.01
N ASP A 132 11.41 -1.51 -13.19
CA ASP A 132 10.97 -2.85 -13.61
C ASP A 132 10.08 -3.53 -12.56
N ALA A 133 10.48 -3.45 -11.29
CA ALA A 133 9.70 -3.99 -10.18
C ALA A 133 8.31 -3.34 -10.07
N ALA A 134 8.26 -2.01 -10.26
CA ALA A 134 7.03 -1.25 -10.17
C ALA A 134 6.06 -1.59 -11.32
N ARG A 135 6.53 -1.63 -12.57
CA ARG A 135 5.67 -2.00 -13.71
C ARG A 135 5.16 -3.44 -13.60
N ASN A 136 6.01 -4.36 -13.12
CA ASN A 136 5.64 -5.76 -12.92
C ASN A 136 4.54 -5.90 -11.85
N LEU A 137 4.62 -5.10 -10.77
CA LEU A 137 3.58 -5.08 -9.74
C LEU A 137 2.27 -4.48 -10.27
N VAL A 138 2.32 -3.43 -11.09
CA VAL A 138 1.10 -2.90 -11.75
C VAL A 138 0.50 -3.93 -12.70
N GLU A 139 1.31 -4.63 -13.50
CA GLU A 139 0.84 -5.71 -14.39
C GLU A 139 0.18 -6.84 -13.59
N TYR A 140 0.84 -7.27 -12.51
CA TYR A 140 0.30 -8.26 -11.58
C TYR A 140 -1.05 -7.84 -11.02
N CYS A 141 -1.19 -6.59 -10.59
CA CYS A 141 -2.39 -6.12 -9.91
C CYS A 141 -3.55 -5.76 -10.85
N ASN A 142 -3.26 -5.17 -12.01
CA ASN A 142 -4.27 -4.46 -12.79
C ASN A 142 -4.48 -5.03 -14.20
N PHE A 143 -3.58 -5.86 -14.73
CA PHE A 143 -3.72 -6.39 -16.08
C PHE A 143 -4.64 -7.62 -16.13
N GLU A 144 -5.51 -7.70 -17.14
CA GLU A 144 -6.61 -8.69 -17.20
C GLU A 144 -6.11 -10.14 -17.25
N GLY A 145 -5.14 -10.44 -18.12
CA GLY A 145 -4.67 -11.80 -18.36
C GLY A 145 -3.76 -11.91 -19.59
N GLY A 146 -3.14 -13.09 -19.77
CA GLY A 146 -2.35 -13.42 -20.96
C GLY A 146 -0.90 -12.96 -20.91
N THR A 147 -0.42 -12.55 -19.72
CA THR A 147 0.96 -12.14 -19.46
C THR A 147 1.50 -12.92 -18.26
N TYR A 148 2.82 -12.97 -18.11
CA TYR A 148 3.44 -13.70 -17.00
C TYR A 148 2.93 -13.21 -15.64
N TRP A 149 2.88 -11.90 -15.40
CA TRP A 149 2.49 -11.39 -14.08
C TRP A 149 0.99 -11.45 -13.84
N SER A 150 0.16 -11.14 -14.85
CA SER A 150 -1.30 -11.31 -14.70
C SER A 150 -1.68 -12.76 -14.45
N ASP A 151 -1.06 -13.71 -15.16
CA ASP A 151 -1.39 -15.12 -15.04
C ASP A 151 -0.81 -15.72 -13.74
N LEU A 152 0.29 -15.15 -13.22
CA LEU A 152 0.78 -15.47 -11.89
C LEU A 152 -0.19 -15.02 -10.79
N ARG A 153 -0.86 -13.86 -10.93
CA ARG A 153 -1.94 -13.44 -10.01
C ARG A 153 -3.08 -14.46 -10.02
N LYS A 154 -3.53 -14.86 -11.22
CA LYS A 154 -4.56 -15.90 -11.38
C LYS A 154 -4.15 -17.22 -10.73
N LYS A 155 -2.91 -17.67 -10.98
CA LYS A 155 -2.34 -18.88 -10.35
C LYS A 155 -2.29 -18.79 -8.83
N ASN A 156 -2.03 -17.60 -8.29
CA ASN A 156 -1.98 -17.36 -6.86
C ASN A 156 -3.38 -17.21 -6.21
N GLY A 157 -4.45 -17.42 -6.97
CA GLY A 157 -5.81 -17.55 -6.43
C GLY A 157 -6.73 -16.35 -6.67
N HIS A 158 -6.30 -15.35 -7.44
CA HIS A 158 -7.13 -14.17 -7.72
C HIS A 158 -7.25 -13.94 -9.25
N ASP A 159 -8.37 -14.40 -9.82
CA ASP A 159 -8.58 -14.42 -11.29
C ASP A 159 -8.70 -13.00 -11.88
N GLU A 160 -9.56 -12.19 -11.29
CA GLU A 160 -9.80 -10.81 -11.71
C GLU A 160 -8.62 -9.89 -11.32
N PRO A 161 -8.42 -8.75 -11.98
CA PRO A 161 -7.52 -7.72 -11.47
C PRO A 161 -8.01 -7.14 -10.14
N PHE A 162 -7.08 -6.73 -9.27
CA PHE A 162 -7.40 -5.99 -8.05
C PHE A 162 -7.91 -4.57 -8.34
N GLY A 163 -7.50 -3.98 -9.48
CA GLY A 163 -7.98 -2.68 -9.94
C GLY A 163 -7.51 -1.50 -9.08
N ILE A 164 -6.29 -1.58 -8.51
CA ILE A 164 -5.74 -0.56 -7.61
C ILE A 164 -5.55 0.76 -8.38
N LYS A 165 -6.17 1.84 -7.90
CA LYS A 165 -6.16 3.14 -8.59
C LYS A 165 -5.04 4.07 -8.16
N THR A 166 -4.79 4.23 -6.86
CA THR A 166 -3.80 5.20 -6.36
C THR A 166 -2.49 4.48 -6.02
N TRP A 167 -1.37 5.01 -6.50
CA TRP A 167 -0.05 4.45 -6.23
C TRP A 167 0.97 5.49 -5.75
N CYS A 168 1.71 5.17 -4.69
CA CYS A 168 2.84 5.98 -4.22
C CYS A 168 4.16 5.52 -4.87
N LEU A 169 4.89 6.47 -5.44
CA LEU A 169 6.20 6.25 -6.05
C LEU A 169 7.30 6.28 -4.97
N GLY A 170 7.46 5.16 -4.27
CA GLY A 170 8.41 5.06 -3.16
C GLY A 170 7.84 5.53 -1.82
N ASN A 171 8.75 5.99 -0.97
CA ASN A 171 8.49 6.56 0.34
C ASN A 171 9.26 7.89 0.51
N GLU A 172 9.31 8.48 1.71
CA GLU A 172 10.12 9.67 2.01
C GLU A 172 11.62 9.35 1.85
N MET A 173 12.15 9.51 0.64
CA MET A 173 13.51 9.10 0.25
C MET A 173 14.59 10.13 0.62
N ASP A 174 14.20 11.29 1.15
CA ASP A 174 15.07 12.42 1.51
C ASP A 174 15.78 12.24 2.87
N GLY A 175 15.26 11.37 3.73
CA GLY A 175 15.82 11.14 5.06
C GLY A 175 17.08 10.27 5.04
N PRO A 176 18.17 10.62 5.74
CA PRO A 176 19.40 9.82 5.79
C PRO A 176 19.24 8.47 6.52
N TRP A 177 18.13 8.24 7.22
CA TRP A 177 17.78 6.95 7.83
C TRP A 177 17.14 5.98 6.83
N GLN A 178 16.67 6.48 5.68
CA GLN A 178 15.91 5.69 4.72
C GLN A 178 16.82 4.73 3.96
N ILE A 179 16.38 3.47 3.85
CA ILE A 179 17.06 2.49 2.99
C ILE A 179 17.02 3.00 1.54
N GLY A 180 18.19 3.15 0.93
CA GLY A 180 18.28 3.62 -0.45
C GLY A 180 17.93 5.11 -0.62
N HIS A 181 18.13 5.92 0.43
CA HIS A 181 18.07 7.39 0.41
C HIS A 181 18.56 7.99 -0.91
N LYS A 182 17.88 9.03 -1.38
CA LYS A 182 18.17 9.70 -2.65
C LYS A 182 18.16 11.21 -2.47
N THR A 183 19.05 11.88 -3.20
CA THR A 183 18.91 13.31 -3.47
C THR A 183 17.64 13.59 -4.27
N ALA A 184 17.20 14.85 -4.29
CA ALA A 184 16.00 15.24 -5.04
C ALA A 184 16.11 14.93 -6.55
N ASP A 185 17.27 15.14 -7.17
CA ASP A 185 17.50 14.83 -8.59
C ASP A 185 17.46 13.32 -8.87
N GLU A 186 18.09 12.51 -8.01
CA GLU A 186 18.07 11.05 -8.13
C GLU A 186 16.64 10.50 -7.97
N TYR A 187 15.91 10.98 -6.96
CA TYR A 187 14.53 10.59 -6.74
C TYR A 187 13.64 11.05 -7.88
N GLY A 188 13.73 12.31 -8.29
CA GLY A 188 12.93 12.88 -9.37
C GLY A 188 13.09 12.11 -10.68
N ARG A 189 14.32 11.80 -11.07
CA ARG A 189 14.59 10.99 -12.27
C ARG A 189 14.06 9.57 -12.18
N LEU A 190 14.23 8.90 -11.03
CA LEU A 190 13.70 7.55 -10.85
C LEU A 190 12.17 7.53 -10.83
N ALA A 191 11.54 8.46 -10.11
CA ALA A 191 10.09 8.58 -10.02
C ALA A 191 9.47 8.88 -11.39
N GLU A 192 10.08 9.77 -12.18
CA GLU A 192 9.61 10.10 -13.53
C GLU A 192 9.59 8.87 -14.45
N GLU A 193 10.69 8.13 -14.55
CA GLU A 193 10.75 6.95 -15.44
C GLU A 193 9.90 5.79 -14.91
N THR A 194 9.76 5.66 -13.60
CA THR A 194 8.85 4.70 -12.96
C THR A 194 7.40 5.04 -13.30
N ALA A 195 7.01 6.32 -13.17
CA ALA A 195 5.67 6.79 -13.48
C ALA A 195 5.29 6.51 -14.93
N LYS A 196 6.20 6.78 -15.89
CA LYS A 196 6.00 6.47 -17.31
C LYS A 196 5.75 4.97 -17.52
N ALA A 197 6.61 4.12 -16.97
CA ALA A 197 6.48 2.67 -17.14
C ALA A 197 5.17 2.12 -16.54
N MET A 198 4.79 2.57 -15.33
CA MET A 198 3.53 2.18 -14.70
C MET A 198 2.31 2.62 -15.53
N LYS A 199 2.31 3.87 -16.01
CA LYS A 199 1.24 4.41 -16.85
C LYS A 199 1.12 3.75 -18.22
N LEU A 200 2.21 3.19 -18.75
CA LEU A 200 2.17 2.39 -19.98
C LEU A 200 1.54 1.00 -19.77
N VAL A 201 1.52 0.49 -18.54
CA VAL A 201 0.82 -0.74 -18.18
C VAL A 201 -0.67 -0.48 -17.93
N ASP A 202 -0.99 0.56 -17.15
CA ASP A 202 -2.37 1.00 -16.87
C ASP A 202 -2.42 2.53 -16.83
N ASP A 203 -3.00 3.14 -17.86
CA ASP A 203 -3.09 4.60 -17.98
C ASP A 203 -4.13 5.22 -17.03
N SER A 204 -5.00 4.40 -16.43
CA SER A 204 -6.09 4.83 -15.55
C SER A 204 -5.66 5.08 -14.10
N ILE A 205 -4.44 4.69 -13.70
CA ILE A 205 -3.95 4.86 -12.32
C ILE A 205 -3.66 6.33 -11.97
N GLU A 206 -3.60 6.66 -10.70
CA GLU A 206 -3.13 7.94 -10.18
C GLU A 206 -1.81 7.72 -9.44
N LEU A 207 -0.86 8.65 -9.59
CA LEU A 207 0.48 8.52 -9.04
C LEU A 207 0.77 9.65 -8.05
N VAL A 208 1.28 9.28 -6.88
CA VAL A 208 1.68 10.19 -5.80
C VAL A 208 3.20 10.19 -5.72
N LEU A 209 3.81 11.35 -5.95
CA LEU A 209 5.23 11.57 -5.68
C LEU A 209 5.42 11.89 -4.18
N CYS A 210 6.50 11.38 -3.61
CA CYS A 210 6.86 11.65 -2.23
C CYS A 210 7.50 13.04 -2.10
N GLY A 211 6.96 13.83 -1.18
CA GLY A 211 7.58 15.08 -0.74
C GLY A 211 8.65 14.84 0.33
N SER A 212 9.05 15.91 0.99
CA SER A 212 9.98 15.86 2.12
C SER A 212 9.38 15.16 3.33
N SER A 213 10.23 14.51 4.11
CA SER A 213 9.91 13.89 5.39
C SER A 213 9.55 14.90 6.50
N ASN A 214 9.93 16.18 6.35
CA ASN A 214 9.60 17.31 7.23
C ASN A 214 9.39 18.61 6.46
#